data_AF-A0A401LQU8-F1
#
_entry.id   AF-A0A401LQU8-F1
#
_cell.length_a   1.000
_cell.length_b   1.000
_cell.length_c   1.000
_cell.angle_alpha   90.00
_cell.angle_beta   90.00
_cell.angle_gamma   90.00
#
_symmetry.space_group_name_H-M   'P 1'
#
loop_
_entity.id
_entity.type
_entity.pdbx_description
1 polymer ?
#
loop_
_entity_poly.entity_id
_entity_poly.type
_entity_poly.pdbx_seq_one_letter_code
_entity_poly.pdbx_strand_id
1 'polypeptide(L)' 'MDIKKGQKLREEWGDKPCDHPSFEKETQGAPISGLGYVESKTGDYICTQCGETFTKVEKDEIEANRAQK' A
#
# COMPACT_ATOMS: atom_id res chain seq x y z
N MET A 1 -0.43 -5.29 4.35
CA MET A 1 0.92 -4.69 4.39
C MET A 1 0.93 -3.51 5.37
N ASP A 2 1.90 -3.47 6.30
CA ASP A 2 2.07 -2.32 7.22
C ASP A 2 2.57 -1.07 6.48
N ILE A 3 2.04 0.12 6.83
CA ILE A 3 2.47 1.38 6.22
C ILE A 3 3.99 1.63 6.36
N LYS A 4 4.57 1.29 7.52
CA LYS A 4 6.02 1.42 7.74
C LYS A 4 6.83 0.53 6.81
N LYS A 5 6.31 -0.66 6.53
CA LYS A 5 6.97 -1.63 5.65
C LYS A 5 6.84 -1.18 4.19
N GLY A 6 5.68 -0.65 3.80
CA GLY A 6 5.48 -0.04 2.49
C GLY A 6 6.41 1.14 2.25
N GLN A 7 6.45 2.08 3.20
CA GLN A 7 7.29 3.27 3.11
C GLN A 7 8.78 2.93 2.97
N LYS A 8 9.28 2.02 3.81
CA LYS A 8 10.67 1.54 3.70
C LYS A 8 10.93 0.86 2.36
N LEU A 9 10.00 0.04 1.90
CA LEU A 9 10.12 -0.66 0.64
C LEU A 9 10.13 0.32 -0.55
N ARG A 10 9.38 1.42 -0.47
CA ARG A 10 9.41 2.53 -1.45
C ARG A 10 10.76 3.23 -1.48
N GLU A 11 11.33 3.52 -0.32
CA GLU A 11 12.67 4.09 -0.20
C GLU A 11 13.74 3.16 -0.79
N GLU A 12 13.66 1.85 -0.53
CA GLU A 12 14.57 0.85 -1.09
C GLU A 12 14.33 0.61 -2.60
N TRP A 13 13.09 0.73 -3.06
CA TRP A 13 12.74 0.54 -4.46
C TRP A 13 13.31 1.63 -5.34
N GLY A 14 13.30 2.89 -4.87
CA GLY A 14 13.97 4.00 -5.52
C GLY A 14 13.39 4.31 -6.90
N ASP A 15 12.11 4.72 -6.92
CA ASP A 15 11.40 5.28 -8.08
C ASP A 15 11.41 4.43 -9.36
N LYS A 16 11.67 3.13 -9.25
CA LYS A 16 11.61 2.24 -10.42
C LYS A 16 10.15 2.06 -10.87
N PRO A 17 9.86 2.06 -12.17
CA PRO A 17 8.52 1.81 -12.67
C PRO A 17 8.04 0.44 -12.18
N CYS A 18 6.91 0.43 -11.50
CA CYS A 18 6.26 -0.78 -11.04
C CYS A 18 4.95 -0.95 -11.80
N ASP A 19 4.66 -2.18 -12.22
CA ASP A 19 3.38 -2.54 -12.85
C ASP A 19 2.28 -2.77 -11.80
N HIS A 20 2.62 -2.62 -10.52
CA HIS A 20 1.77 -2.84 -9.36
C HIS A 20 0.95 -4.15 -9.46
N PRO A 21 1.60 -5.32 -9.59
CA PRO A 21 0.89 -6.56 -9.89
C PRO A 21 0.06 -7.08 -8.71
N SER A 22 0.41 -6.69 -7.49
CA SER A 22 -0.25 -7.10 -6.26
C SER A 22 -0.38 -5.92 -5.32
N PHE A 23 -1.61 -5.70 -4.84
CA PHE A 23 -1.95 -4.71 -3.84
C PHE A 23 -2.41 -5.43 -2.57
N GLU A 24 -1.87 -5.01 -1.43
CA GLU A 24 -2.35 -5.43 -0.12
C GLU A 24 -3.06 -4.26 0.56
N LYS A 25 -4.07 -4.55 1.38
CA LYS A 25 -4.70 -3.49 2.17
C LYS A 25 -3.67 -2.89 3.12
N GLU A 26 -3.64 -1.56 3.17
CA GLU A 26 -2.89 -0.84 4.19
C GLU A 26 -3.55 -1.13 5.54
N THR A 27 -2.75 -1.67 6.45
CA THR A 27 -3.11 -1.76 7.85
C THR A 27 -2.21 -0.79 8.61
N GLN A 28 -2.75 0.35 9.06
CA GLN A 28 -2.05 1.16 10.04
C GLN A 28 -2.26 0.56 11.42
N GLY A 29 -1.37 -0.36 11.79
CA GLY A 29 -1.19 -0.78 13.18
C GLY A 29 -0.14 0.11 13.84
N ALA A 30 -0.55 1.20 14.49
CA ALA A 30 0.33 1.90 15.39
C ALA A 30 0.22 1.24 16.78
N PRO A 31 1.31 0.73 17.38
CA PRO A 31 1.28 0.39 18.80
C PRO A 31 1.08 1.69 19.57
N ILE A 32 -0.11 1.90 20.13
CA ILE A 32 -0.29 2.94 21.13
C ILE A 32 0.36 2.40 22.39
N SER A 33 1.50 2.99 22.79
CA SER A 33 2.17 2.65 24.05
C SER A 33 1.16 2.66 25.19
N GLY A 34 0.78 1.47 25.66
CA GLY A 34 -0.10 1.25 26.81
C GLY A 34 -1.60 1.02 26.53
N LEU A 35 -2.12 1.11 25.29
CA LEU A 35 -3.57 0.99 25.02
C LEU A 35 -3.98 -0.02 23.93
N GLY A 36 -3.03 -0.83 23.44
CA GLY A 36 -3.30 -1.82 22.39
C GLY A 36 -3.14 -1.25 20.98
N TYR A 37 -3.33 -2.12 19.98
CA TYR A 37 -3.20 -1.77 18.58
C TYR A 37 -4.47 -1.04 18.12
N VAL A 38 -4.33 0.20 17.64
CA VAL A 38 -5.41 0.85 16.88
C VAL A 38 -5.17 0.52 15.42
N GLU A 39 -6.04 -0.34 14.87
CA GLU A 39 -6.13 -0.58 13.43
C GLU A 39 -6.95 0.55 12.80
N SER A 40 -6.28 1.61 12.37
CA SER A 40 -6.90 2.62 11.52
C SER A 40 -6.92 2.07 10.09
N LYS A 41 -8.13 1.78 9.59
CA LYS A 41 -8.35 1.45 8.18
C LYS A 41 -8.47 2.75 7.40
N THR A 42 -7.35 3.27 6.94
CA THR A 42 -7.26 4.44 6.07
C THR A 42 -8.00 4.21 4.73
N GLY A 43 -8.14 2.95 4.32
CA GLY A 43 -8.82 2.55 3.08
C GLY A 43 -7.88 2.45 1.88
N ASP A 44 -6.60 2.75 2.11
CA ASP A 44 -5.53 2.69 1.14
C ASP A 44 -4.99 1.26 0.95
N TYR A 45 -4.35 1.05 -0.19
CA TYR A 45 -3.76 -0.19 -0.64
C TYR A 45 -2.28 0.02 -0.91
N ILE A 46 -1.41 -0.82 -0.38
CA ILE A 46 0.03 -0.75 -0.61
C ILE A 46 0.42 -1.80 -1.63
N CYS A 47 1.15 -1.40 -2.66
CA CYS A 47 1.79 -2.35 -3.54
C CYS A 47 2.91 -3.10 -2.81
N THR A 48 2.85 -4.42 -2.81
CA THR A 48 3.87 -5.25 -2.15
C THR A 48 5.19 -5.34 -2.91
N GLN A 49 5.22 -4.86 -4.17
CA GLN A 49 6.43 -4.80 -4.99
C GLN A 49 7.24 -3.51 -4.85
N CYS A 50 6.58 -2.35 -4.87
CA CYS A 50 7.26 -1.05 -4.81
C CYS A 50 6.98 -0.28 -3.52
N GLY A 51 6.04 -0.74 -2.69
CA GLY A 51 5.73 -0.08 -1.42
C GLY A 51 4.89 1.19 -1.56
N GLU A 52 4.45 1.51 -2.77
CA GLU A 52 3.63 2.68 -3.04
C GLU A 52 2.20 2.47 -2.55
N THR A 53 1.62 3.52 -1.99
CA THR A 53 0.26 3.56 -1.45
C THR A 53 -0.69 4.11 -2.50
N PHE A 54 -1.76 3.39 -2.75
CA PHE A 54 -2.81 3.70 -3.70
C PHE A 54 -4.13 3.80 -2.98
N THR A 55 -4.92 4.81 -3.32
CA THR A 55 -6.30 4.85 -2.88
C THR A 55 -7.10 3.72 -3.55
N LYS A 56 -8.28 3.42 -3.01
CA LYS A 56 -9.20 2.46 -3.66
C LYS A 56 -9.51 2.85 -5.11
N VAL A 57 -9.59 4.15 -5.40
CA VAL A 57 -9.87 4.68 -6.75
C VAL A 57 -8.69 4.41 -7.67
N GLU A 58 -7.47 4.77 -7.26
CA GLU A 58 -6.26 4.50 -8.07
C GLU A 58 -6.05 3.01 -8.34
N LYS A 59 -6.26 2.15 -7.34
CA LYS A 59 -6.20 0.69 -7.55
C LYS A 59 -7.18 0.24 -8.64
N ASP A 60 -8.42 0.72 -8.59
CA ASP A 60 -9.46 0.39 -9.54
C ASP A 60 -9.10 0.89 -10.95
N GLU A 61 -8.56 2.10 -11.05
CA GLU A 61 -8.06 2.66 -12.32
C GLU A 61 -6.90 1.83 -12.90
N ILE A 62 -5.94 1.39 -12.07
CA ILE A 62 -4.81 0.55 -12.50
C ILE A 62 -5.30 -0.82 -12.98
N GLU A 63 -6.18 -1.49 -12.21
CA GLU A 63 -6.75 -2.77 -12.62
C GLU A 63 -7.62 -2.66 -13.87
N ALA A 64 -8.43 -1.60 -13.98
CA ALA A 64 -9.24 -1.32 -15.17
C ALA A 64 -8.35 -1.06 -16.39
N ASN A 65 -7.27 -0.28 -16.25
CA ASN A 65 -6.32 -0.05 -17.33
C ASN A 65 -5.62 -1.35 -17.76
N ARG A 66 -5.33 -2.24 -16.81
CA ARG A 66 -4.71 -3.55 -17.06
C ARG A 66 -5.66 -4.52 -17.76
N ALA A 67 -6.94 -4.50 -17.41
CA ALA A 67 -7.97 -5.33 -18.04
C ALA A 67 -8.31 -4.91 -19.48
N GLN A 68 -7.90 -3.71 -19.91
CA GLN A 68 -8.12 -3.17 -21.25
C GLN A 68 -6.99 -3.49 -22.25
N LYS A 69 -5.92 -4.16 -21.82
CA LYS A 69 -4.78 -4.55 -22.68
C LYS A 69 -4.89 -5.97 -23.23
#